data_AF-A0A9Y4NQP3-F1
#
_entry.id   AF-A0A9Y4NQP3-F1
#
_cell.length_a   1.000
_cell.length_b   1.000
_cell.length_c   1.000
_cell.angle_alpha   90.00
_cell.angle_beta   90.00
_cell.angle_gamma   90.00
#
_symmetry.space_group_name_H-M   'P 1'
#
loop_
_entity.id
_entity.type
_entity.pdbx_description
1 polymer ?
#
loop_
_entity_poly.entity_id
_entity_poly.type
_entity_poly.pdbx_seq_one_letter_code
_entity_poly.pdbx_strand_id
1 'polypeptide(L)'
;MDSVFSLIGPYIDWDFKTFLLFTIVFFITADIVRYRRPVGFPPGPWAPPIVGNMFTVDFTRTHEVFTQLAEKYGDVYSLRIGKRWLVVLNRSEVLKEALVTQGDSVVDRPQLPLMQDITSGLGVIFSSGLNWRQQRRFVLSTLRHFGIGKNSLEPVILDEFTHCAEVFRSFKGQPFDPHLVTNAVSNIICSLVFGHRFEYSDEKFQKLFGMLDDAFQIQASIWAQKTRESNPSFSPGVWLQNLCCEWSALTIIFLFSGKRLCLGENLARMELFLFFTSFMQHFTFSMPAGVKPSMDYSFGVTLSPKEYKICAVSRQESYIF
;
A
#
# COMPACT_ATOMS: atom_id res chain seq x y z
N MET A 1 20.56 27.57 60.89
CA MET A 1 20.23 27.04 59.54
C MET A 1 20.64 28.00 58.43
N ASP A 2 20.99 29.26 58.75
CA ASP A 2 21.34 30.29 57.76
C ASP A 2 22.80 30.27 57.28
N SER A 3 23.69 29.50 57.93
CA SER A 3 25.10 29.38 57.54
C SER A 3 25.38 28.34 56.45
N VAL A 4 24.48 27.37 56.25
CA VAL A 4 24.60 26.36 55.20
C VAL A 4 24.09 26.93 53.87
N PHE A 5 23.04 27.75 53.91
CA PHE A 5 22.51 28.42 52.72
C PHE A 5 23.42 29.54 52.18
N SER A 6 24.19 30.22 53.04
CA SER A 6 25.13 31.26 52.60
C SER A 6 26.43 30.72 51.98
N LEU A 7 26.81 29.47 52.31
CA LEU A 7 27.95 28.76 51.70
C LEU A 7 27.61 28.15 50.33
N ILE A 8 26.33 27.86 50.09
CA ILE A 8 25.83 27.30 48.83
C ILE A 8 25.35 28.41 47.87
N GLY A 9 25.03 29.60 48.39
CA GLY A 9 24.49 30.75 47.66
C GLY A 9 25.26 31.19 46.40
N PRO A 10 26.60 31.16 46.34
CA PRO A 10 27.35 31.51 45.13
C PRO A 10 27.63 30.32 44.19
N TYR A 11 27.26 29.09 44.57
CA TYR A 11 27.42 27.87 43.77
C TYR A 11 26.15 27.47 43.01
N ILE A 12 25.04 28.17 43.24
CA ILE A 12 23.74 27.94 42.59
C ILE A 12 23.44 29.02 41.52
N ASP A 13 24.47 29.66 40.97
CA ASP A 13 24.36 30.21 39.60
C ASP A 13 24.44 29.05 38.60
N TRP A 14 23.45 28.15 38.65
CA TRP A 14 23.18 27.28 37.51
C TRP A 14 22.69 28.20 36.41
N ASP A 15 23.64 28.75 35.65
CA ASP A 15 23.41 29.50 34.43
C ASP A 15 22.32 28.74 33.68
N PHE A 16 21.20 29.37 33.35
CA PHE A 16 20.00 28.70 32.79
C PHE A 16 20.38 27.75 31.63
N LYS A 17 21.46 28.08 30.91
CA LYS A 17 22.12 27.26 29.89
C LYS A 17 22.63 25.90 30.39
N THR A 18 23.24 25.82 31.57
CA THR A 18 23.72 24.56 32.17
C THR A 18 22.56 23.66 32.60
N PHE A 19 21.49 24.22 33.17
CA PHE A 19 20.27 23.46 33.45
C PHE A 19 19.58 22.98 32.17
N LEU A 20 19.51 23.82 31.14
CA LEU A 20 18.98 23.45 29.83
C LEU A 20 19.81 22.34 29.18
N LEU A 21 21.14 22.43 29.26
CA LEU A 21 22.04 21.42 28.70
C LEU A 21 21.93 20.10 29.48
N PHE A 22 21.87 20.16 30.80
CA PHE A 22 21.67 18.98 31.65
C PHE A 22 20.33 18.29 31.36
N THR A 23 19.24 19.05 31.23
CA THR A 23 17.92 18.48 30.91
C THR A 23 17.91 17.84 29.51
N ILE A 24 18.50 18.48 28.50
CA ILE A 24 18.64 17.89 27.15
C ILE A 24 19.44 16.59 27.20
N VAL A 25 20.60 16.59 27.86
CA VAL A 25 21.45 15.39 28.00
C VAL A 25 20.73 14.29 28.78
N PHE A 26 20.01 14.64 29.85
CA PHE A 26 19.20 13.71 30.62
C PHE A 26 18.09 13.07 29.76
N PHE A 27 17.37 13.86 28.96
CA PHE A 27 16.35 13.32 28.06
C PHE A 27 16.95 12.43 26.95
N ILE A 28 18.10 12.81 26.38
CA ILE A 28 18.79 12.00 25.38
C ILE A 28 19.28 10.68 25.98
N THR A 29 19.95 10.73 27.13
CA THR A 29 20.45 9.52 27.80
C THR A 29 19.31 8.62 28.26
N ALA A 30 18.23 9.19 28.82
CA ALA A 30 17.03 8.46 29.18
C ALA A 30 16.37 7.80 27.97
N ASP A 31 16.28 8.50 26.83
CA ASP A 31 15.76 7.93 25.58
C ASP A 31 16.64 6.77 25.08
N ILE A 32 17.97 6.95 25.07
CA ILE A 32 18.91 5.91 24.66
C ILE A 32 18.75 4.68 25.55
N VAL A 33 18.69 4.83 26.87
CA VAL A 33 18.56 3.71 27.81
C VAL A 33 17.20 3.03 27.68
N ARG A 34 16.11 3.81 27.60
CA ARG A 34 14.73 3.30 27.55
C ARG A 34 14.43 2.56 26.26
N TYR A 35 15.02 2.98 25.15
CA TYR A 35 14.77 2.42 23.82
C TYR A 35 15.97 1.67 23.26
N ARG A 36 16.85 1.13 24.10
CA ARG A 36 17.88 0.18 23.63
C ARG A 36 17.23 -1.05 23.01
N ARG A 37 17.91 -1.61 22.02
CA ARG A 37 17.51 -2.90 21.44
C ARG A 37 17.59 -3.97 22.53
N PRO A 38 16.52 -4.77 22.74
CA PRO A 38 16.59 -5.90 23.64
C PRO A 38 17.59 -6.94 23.14
N VAL A 39 18.09 -7.78 24.04
CA VAL A 39 19.00 -8.87 23.69
C VAL A 39 18.27 -9.86 22.78
N GLY A 40 18.90 -10.25 21.66
CA GLY A 40 18.29 -11.13 20.66
C GLY A 40 17.40 -10.42 19.62
N PHE A 41 17.34 -9.08 19.63
CA PHE A 41 16.59 -8.33 18.63
C PHE A 41 17.36 -8.26 17.28
N PRO A 42 16.67 -8.23 16.12
CA PRO A 42 17.32 -8.19 14.82
C PRO A 42 18.28 -7.00 14.65
N PRO A 43 19.39 -7.18 13.91
CA PRO A 43 20.35 -6.11 13.63
C PRO A 43 19.69 -5.00 12.80
N GLY A 44 20.34 -3.85 12.69
CA GLY A 44 19.80 -2.75 11.87
C GLY A 44 20.61 -1.47 12.01
N PRO A 45 20.34 -0.45 11.18
CA PRO A 45 21.07 0.80 11.19
C PRO A 45 20.94 1.51 12.54
N TRP A 46 21.95 2.31 12.87
CA TRP A 46 21.94 3.11 14.09
C TRP A 46 20.80 4.14 14.04
N ALA A 47 20.07 4.24 15.14
CA ALA A 47 18.89 5.08 15.26
C ALA A 47 19.17 6.24 16.24
N PRO A 48 19.17 7.50 15.79
CA PRO A 48 19.35 8.64 16.67
C PRO A 48 18.22 8.72 17.72
N PRO A 49 18.51 9.27 18.91
CA PRO A 49 17.53 9.38 19.99
C PRO A 49 16.32 10.21 19.55
N ILE A 50 15.15 9.93 20.14
CA ILE A 50 13.85 10.58 19.90
C ILE A 50 13.23 10.26 18.52
N VAL A 51 13.95 10.52 17.42
CA VAL A 51 13.42 10.45 16.05
C VAL A 51 13.62 9.08 15.41
N GLY A 52 14.67 8.36 15.80
CA GLY A 52 15.05 7.10 15.16
C GLY A 52 15.42 7.30 13.68
N ASN A 53 15.08 6.32 12.86
CA ASN A 53 15.40 6.28 11.44
C ASN A 53 14.43 7.07 10.55
N MET A 54 13.53 7.86 11.16
CA MET A 54 12.51 8.65 10.46
C MET A 54 13.10 9.60 9.41
N PHE A 55 14.29 10.17 9.68
CA PHE A 55 15.00 11.06 8.76
C PHE A 55 16.21 10.42 8.08
N THR A 56 16.63 9.24 8.56
CA THR A 56 17.77 8.51 8.00
C THR A 56 17.35 7.68 6.78
N VAL A 57 16.11 7.19 6.78
CA VAL A 57 15.54 6.38 5.71
C VAL A 57 14.62 7.26 4.88
N ASP A 58 14.81 7.23 3.58
CA ASP A 58 13.87 7.84 2.65
C ASP A 58 12.66 6.91 2.47
N PHE A 59 11.51 7.35 2.98
CA PHE A 59 10.28 6.57 2.90
C PHE A 59 9.48 6.84 1.60
N THR A 60 9.96 7.72 0.71
CA THR A 60 9.35 7.91 -0.61
C THR A 60 9.44 6.66 -1.48
N ARG A 61 10.56 5.92 -1.36
CA ARG A 61 10.83 4.66 -2.06
C ARG A 61 11.06 3.55 -1.04
N THR A 62 10.12 3.44 -0.09
CA THR A 62 10.24 2.56 1.08
C THR A 62 10.67 1.15 0.68
N HIS A 63 10.03 0.56 -0.34
CA HIS A 63 10.31 -0.80 -0.78
C HIS A 63 11.76 -0.98 -1.28
N GLU A 64 12.29 -0.04 -2.06
CA GLU A 64 13.65 -0.13 -2.60
C GLU A 64 14.70 0.08 -1.51
N VAL A 65 14.51 1.09 -0.67
CA VAL A 65 15.43 1.38 0.45
C VAL A 65 15.45 0.20 1.42
N PHE A 66 14.30 -0.44 1.65
CA PHE A 66 14.23 -1.63 2.50
C PHE A 66 14.93 -2.84 1.86
N THR A 67 14.87 -3.00 0.54
CA THR A 67 15.65 -4.03 -0.16
C THR A 67 17.16 -3.75 -0.08
N GLN A 68 17.60 -2.51 -0.27
CA GLN A 68 19.02 -2.13 -0.12
C GLN A 68 19.54 -2.34 1.31
N LEU A 69 18.71 -2.06 2.31
CA LEU A 69 19.04 -2.33 3.71
C LEU A 69 19.09 -3.83 4.01
N ALA A 70 18.29 -4.65 3.31
CA ALA A 70 18.36 -6.11 3.40
C ALA A 70 19.74 -6.64 3.02
N GLU A 71 20.32 -6.13 1.93
CA GLU A 71 21.64 -6.56 1.46
C GLU A 71 22.73 -6.31 2.50
N LYS A 72 22.56 -5.25 3.32
CA LYS A 72 23.54 -4.86 4.34
C LYS A 72 23.33 -5.52 5.70
N TYR A 73 22.08 -5.71 6.12
CA TYR A 73 21.73 -6.17 7.47
C TYR A 73 21.15 -7.59 7.53
N GLY A 74 20.90 -8.20 6.38
CA GLY A 74 20.30 -9.52 6.21
C GLY A 74 18.79 -9.48 5.97
N ASP A 75 18.22 -10.67 5.79
CA ASP A 75 16.80 -10.86 5.46
C ASP A 75 15.85 -10.37 6.57
N VAL A 76 16.29 -10.37 7.83
CA VAL A 76 15.52 -9.86 8.97
C VAL A 76 16.31 -8.79 9.69
N TYR A 77 15.80 -7.56 9.68
CA TYR A 77 16.46 -6.43 10.32
C TYR A 77 15.44 -5.48 10.97
N SER A 78 15.93 -4.60 11.84
CA SER A 78 15.11 -3.67 12.61
C SER A 78 15.37 -2.21 12.29
N LEU A 79 14.30 -1.43 12.28
CA LEU A 79 14.28 0.01 12.15
C LEU A 79 13.56 0.62 13.34
N ARG A 80 13.93 1.84 13.73
CA ARG A 80 13.22 2.59 14.78
C ARG A 80 12.50 3.75 14.13
N ILE A 81 11.20 3.90 14.39
CA ILE A 81 10.42 5.07 13.96
C ILE A 81 9.87 5.74 15.22
N GLY A 82 10.43 6.90 15.57
CA GLY A 82 10.12 7.58 16.82
C GLY A 82 10.38 6.69 18.04
N LYS A 83 9.32 6.29 18.74
CA LYS A 83 9.37 5.43 19.94
C LYS A 83 9.08 3.95 19.66
N ARG A 84 8.82 3.58 18.41
CA ARG A 84 8.42 2.22 18.03
C ARG A 84 9.52 1.52 17.25
N TRP A 85 9.70 0.23 17.51
CA TRP A 85 10.54 -0.64 16.72
C TRP A 85 9.70 -1.27 15.60
N LEU A 86 10.27 -1.28 14.41
CA LEU A 86 9.77 -1.94 13.22
C LEU A 86 10.74 -3.06 12.86
N VAL A 87 10.23 -4.26 12.62
CA VAL A 87 11.01 -5.35 12.04
C VAL A 87 10.60 -5.48 10.59
N VAL A 88 11.58 -5.43 9.70
CA VAL A 88 11.39 -5.62 8.26
C VAL A 88 11.85 -7.01 7.91
N LEU A 89 10.98 -7.75 7.22
CA LEU A 89 11.23 -9.10 6.73
C LEU A 89 11.39 -9.00 5.22
N ASN A 90 12.60 -9.24 4.72
CA ASN A 90 12.92 -9.43 3.31
C ASN A 90 13.05 -10.92 3.00
N ARG A 91 12.88 -11.28 1.72
CA ARG A 91 12.88 -12.66 1.18
C ARG A 91 11.58 -13.44 1.37
N SER A 92 11.23 -14.22 0.34
CA SER A 92 9.98 -14.98 0.26
C SER A 92 9.89 -16.12 1.30
N GLU A 93 11.00 -16.79 1.60
CA GLU A 93 11.06 -17.88 2.57
C GLU A 93 10.74 -17.40 3.98
N VAL A 94 11.38 -16.31 4.41
CA VAL A 94 11.16 -15.65 5.70
C VAL A 94 9.73 -15.12 5.81
N LEU A 95 9.21 -14.50 4.74
CA LEU A 95 7.82 -14.04 4.70
C LEU A 95 6.83 -15.20 4.82
N LYS A 96 7.09 -16.33 4.16
CA LYS A 96 6.25 -17.53 4.26
C LYS A 96 6.27 -18.09 5.67
N GLU A 97 7.44 -18.17 6.30
CA GLU A 97 7.55 -18.60 7.69
C GLU A 97 6.77 -17.67 8.64
N ALA A 98 6.97 -16.36 8.54
CA ALA A 98 6.30 -15.40 9.40
C ALA A 98 4.78 -15.39 9.19
N LEU A 99 4.31 -15.27 7.95
CA LEU A 99 2.89 -15.06 7.64
C LEU A 99 2.07 -16.35 7.66
N VAL A 100 2.66 -17.50 7.29
CA VAL A 100 1.96 -18.78 7.19
C VAL A 100 2.21 -19.63 8.43
N THR A 101 3.47 -19.95 8.74
CA THR A 101 3.83 -20.84 9.85
C THR A 101 3.57 -20.18 11.20
N GLN A 102 4.07 -18.96 11.40
CA GLN A 102 3.90 -18.17 12.61
C GLN A 102 2.72 -17.18 12.50
N GLY A 103 1.77 -17.47 11.60
CA GLY A 103 0.72 -16.54 11.21
C GLY A 103 -0.09 -15.99 12.38
N ASP A 104 -0.27 -16.75 13.46
CA ASP A 104 -0.98 -16.31 14.68
C ASP A 104 -0.31 -15.15 15.41
N SER A 105 1.01 -15.08 15.40
CA SER A 105 1.78 -14.02 16.08
C SER A 105 1.80 -12.71 15.30
N VAL A 106 1.57 -12.76 13.99
CA VAL A 106 1.66 -11.60 13.07
C VAL A 106 0.31 -11.19 12.46
N VAL A 107 -0.81 -11.69 13.00
CA VAL A 107 -2.17 -11.35 12.51
C VAL A 107 -2.52 -9.87 12.74
N ASP A 108 -2.01 -9.30 13.82
CA ASP A 108 -2.45 -7.99 14.30
C ASP A 108 -1.88 -6.84 13.45
N ARG A 109 -2.55 -5.69 13.54
CA ARG A 109 -2.19 -4.46 12.85
C ARG A 109 -1.63 -3.45 13.84
N PRO A 110 -0.58 -2.69 13.48
CA PRO A 110 -0.11 -1.61 14.31
C PRO A 110 -1.22 -0.57 14.48
N GLN A 111 -1.50 -0.20 15.73
CA GLN A 111 -2.47 0.84 16.05
C GLN A 111 -1.87 2.20 15.64
N LEU A 112 -2.33 2.70 14.49
CA LEU A 112 -2.02 4.04 14.00
C LEU A 112 -3.16 4.97 14.42
N PRO A 113 -2.90 6.05 15.19
CA PRO A 113 -3.94 6.94 15.70
C PRO A 113 -4.90 7.44 14.59
N LEU A 114 -4.34 7.85 13.44
CA LEU A 114 -5.12 8.28 12.29
C LEU A 114 -6.14 7.21 11.82
N MET A 115 -5.72 5.94 11.74
CA MET A 115 -6.61 4.86 11.33
C MET A 115 -7.62 4.51 12.41
N GLN A 116 -7.24 4.65 13.68
CA GLN A 116 -8.14 4.44 14.80
C GLN A 116 -9.24 5.49 14.86
N ASP A 117 -8.92 6.76 14.59
CA ASP A 117 -9.90 7.84 14.54
C ASP A 117 -10.88 7.68 13.36
N ILE A 118 -10.39 7.25 12.19
CA ILE A 118 -11.22 7.02 11.00
C ILE A 118 -12.13 5.80 11.18
N THR A 119 -11.60 4.69 11.67
CA THR A 119 -12.31 3.40 11.68
C THR A 119 -12.95 3.06 13.02
N SER A 120 -12.67 3.82 14.07
CA SER A 120 -12.99 3.47 15.46
C SER A 120 -12.52 2.05 15.87
N GLY A 121 -11.50 1.52 15.19
CA GLY A 121 -11.01 0.14 15.39
C GLY A 121 -11.91 -0.95 14.78
N LEU A 122 -12.90 -0.58 13.96
CA LEU A 122 -13.79 -1.48 13.23
C LEU A 122 -13.29 -1.74 11.80
N GLY A 123 -13.90 -2.69 11.11
CA GLY A 123 -13.59 -3.03 9.71
C GLY A 123 -12.70 -4.26 9.58
N VAL A 124 -12.20 -4.56 8.38
CA VAL A 124 -11.43 -5.80 8.16
C VAL A 124 -9.93 -5.53 7.92
N ILE A 125 -9.60 -4.34 7.41
CA ILE A 125 -8.25 -3.99 6.94
C ILE A 125 -7.33 -3.62 8.12
N PHE A 126 -7.78 -2.72 9.00
CA PHE A 126 -6.99 -2.18 10.11
C PHE A 126 -7.38 -2.70 11.50
N SER A 127 -8.52 -3.41 11.63
CA SER A 127 -8.94 -3.99 12.91
C SER A 127 -8.12 -5.23 13.28
N SER A 128 -8.13 -5.59 14.56
CA SER A 128 -7.40 -6.74 15.13
C SER A 128 -8.24 -7.48 16.18
N GLY A 129 -7.80 -8.66 16.61
CA GLY A 129 -8.48 -9.44 17.66
C GLY A 129 -9.82 -10.07 17.25
N LEU A 130 -10.75 -10.17 18.21
CA LEU A 130 -12.03 -10.87 18.04
C LEU A 130 -12.95 -10.19 17.02
N ASN A 131 -13.03 -8.85 17.04
CA ASN A 131 -13.86 -8.07 16.11
C ASN A 131 -13.45 -8.34 14.66
N TRP A 132 -12.14 -8.35 14.40
CA TRP A 132 -11.61 -8.70 13.08
C TRP A 132 -12.03 -10.12 12.65
N ARG A 133 -11.90 -11.12 13.54
CA ARG A 133 -12.26 -12.51 13.22
C ARG A 133 -13.74 -12.65 12.85
N GLN A 134 -14.62 -11.96 13.56
CA GLN A 134 -16.06 -11.96 13.29
C GLN A 134 -16.39 -11.28 11.95
N GLN A 135 -15.90 -10.06 11.75
CA GLN A 135 -16.15 -9.29 10.52
C GLN A 135 -15.55 -9.97 9.29
N ARG A 136 -14.32 -10.51 9.39
CA ARG A 136 -13.71 -11.28 8.31
C ARG A 136 -14.50 -12.54 7.96
N ARG A 137 -15.00 -13.28 8.96
CA ARG A 137 -15.81 -14.49 8.71
C ARG A 137 -17.12 -14.15 8.03
N PHE A 138 -17.79 -13.09 8.50
CA PHE A 138 -19.01 -12.58 7.87
C PHE A 138 -18.76 -12.21 6.41
N VAL A 139 -17.76 -11.35 6.14
CA VAL A 139 -17.43 -10.91 4.77
C VAL A 139 -17.07 -12.10 3.88
N LEU A 140 -16.21 -13.03 4.33
CA LEU A 140 -15.86 -14.22 3.54
C LEU A 140 -17.08 -15.09 3.19
N SER A 141 -17.99 -15.28 4.15
CA SER A 141 -19.21 -16.04 3.93
C SER A 141 -20.12 -15.36 2.90
N THR A 142 -20.30 -14.05 3.04
CA THR A 142 -21.12 -13.24 2.14
C THR A 142 -20.54 -13.17 0.72
N LEU A 143 -19.23 -12.95 0.58
CA LEU A 143 -18.55 -12.94 -0.72
C LEU A 143 -18.68 -14.30 -1.44
N ARG A 144 -18.54 -15.42 -0.71
CA ARG A 144 -18.79 -16.76 -1.27
C ARG A 144 -20.25 -16.97 -1.67
N HIS A 145 -21.19 -16.41 -0.91
CA HIS A 145 -22.62 -16.46 -1.22
C HIS A 145 -22.94 -15.72 -2.53
N PHE A 146 -22.33 -14.56 -2.76
CA PHE A 146 -22.40 -13.84 -4.04
C PHE A 146 -21.68 -14.54 -5.20
N GLY A 147 -21.00 -15.66 -4.94
CA GLY A 147 -20.37 -16.47 -5.98
C GLY A 147 -18.92 -16.11 -6.27
N ILE A 148 -18.24 -15.33 -5.42
CA ILE A 148 -16.79 -15.12 -5.53
C ILE A 148 -16.08 -16.46 -5.34
N GLY A 149 -15.32 -16.87 -6.36
CA GLY A 149 -14.67 -18.18 -6.45
C GLY A 149 -15.48 -19.24 -7.23
N LYS A 150 -16.59 -18.85 -7.87
CA LYS A 150 -17.34 -19.63 -8.86
C LYS A 150 -17.48 -18.81 -10.14
N ASN A 151 -17.86 -19.45 -11.24
CA ASN A 151 -18.06 -18.79 -12.54
C ASN A 151 -19.36 -17.97 -12.62
N SER A 152 -20.11 -17.81 -11.52
CA SER A 152 -21.39 -17.10 -11.52
C SER A 152 -21.27 -15.58 -11.70
N LEU A 153 -20.07 -15.03 -11.48
CA LEU A 153 -19.80 -13.60 -11.63
C LEU A 153 -19.26 -13.22 -13.01
N GLU A 154 -18.86 -14.21 -13.82
CA GLU A 154 -18.38 -13.98 -15.18
C GLU A 154 -19.38 -13.18 -16.04
N PRO A 155 -20.70 -13.47 -16.03
CA PRO A 155 -21.66 -12.66 -16.77
C PRO A 155 -21.73 -11.20 -16.31
N VAL A 156 -21.56 -10.95 -15.00
CA VAL A 156 -21.58 -9.58 -14.45
C VAL A 156 -20.36 -8.79 -14.90
N ILE A 157 -19.18 -9.43 -14.92
CA ILE A 157 -17.94 -8.80 -15.38
C ILE A 157 -18.02 -8.50 -16.87
N LEU A 158 -18.51 -9.46 -17.67
CA LEU A 158 -18.67 -9.28 -19.12
C LEU A 158 -19.73 -8.22 -19.45
N ASP A 159 -20.82 -8.15 -18.68
CA ASP A 159 -21.82 -7.10 -18.82
C ASP A 159 -21.23 -5.71 -18.49
N GLU A 160 -20.44 -5.56 -17.42
CA GLU A 160 -19.79 -4.27 -17.15
C GLU A 160 -18.74 -3.92 -18.23
N PHE A 161 -18.09 -4.94 -18.81
CA PHE A 161 -17.21 -4.72 -19.96
C PHE A 161 -17.97 -4.18 -21.18
N THR A 162 -19.18 -4.66 -21.50
CA THR A 162 -19.93 -4.14 -22.66
C THR A 162 -20.25 -2.66 -22.48
N HIS A 163 -20.69 -2.25 -21.28
CA HIS A 163 -20.93 -0.85 -20.94
C HIS A 163 -19.67 -0.01 -21.07
N CYS A 164 -18.53 -0.47 -20.54
CA CYS A 164 -17.26 0.25 -20.65
C CYS A 164 -16.78 0.34 -22.11
N ALA A 165 -16.95 -0.73 -22.88
CA ALA A 165 -16.60 -0.79 -24.29
C ALA A 165 -17.43 0.18 -25.15
N GLU A 166 -18.71 0.39 -24.83
CA GLU A 166 -19.54 1.41 -25.48
C GLU A 166 -18.98 2.82 -25.27
N VAL A 167 -18.55 3.13 -24.04
CA VAL A 167 -17.90 4.42 -23.75
C VAL A 167 -16.59 4.55 -24.52
N PHE A 168 -15.78 3.49 -24.60
CA PHE A 168 -14.54 3.50 -25.40
C PHE A 168 -14.81 3.76 -26.88
N ARG A 169 -15.87 3.16 -27.45
CA ARG A 169 -16.29 3.41 -28.84
C ARG A 169 -16.74 4.85 -29.07
N SER A 170 -17.34 5.49 -28.07
CA SER A 170 -17.79 6.88 -28.14
C SER A 170 -16.64 7.88 -28.37
N PHE A 171 -15.45 7.59 -27.85
CA PHE A 171 -14.25 8.42 -28.04
C PHE A 171 -13.68 8.36 -29.46
N LYS A 172 -14.06 7.39 -30.30
CA LYS A 172 -13.64 7.28 -31.72
C LYS A 172 -12.13 7.44 -31.93
N GLY A 173 -11.31 6.86 -31.06
CA GLY A 173 -9.84 6.94 -31.12
C GLY A 173 -9.22 8.23 -30.58
N GLN A 174 -10.01 9.13 -30.00
CA GLN A 174 -9.49 10.30 -29.30
C GLN A 174 -8.82 9.91 -27.97
N PRO A 175 -7.82 10.69 -27.49
CA PRO A 175 -7.20 10.47 -26.19
C PRO A 175 -8.19 10.65 -25.04
N PHE A 176 -8.32 9.64 -24.18
CA PHE A 176 -9.12 9.70 -22.96
C PHE A 176 -8.32 9.19 -21.75
N ASP A 177 -8.87 9.42 -20.56
CA ASP A 177 -8.28 8.98 -19.29
C ASP A 177 -8.63 7.51 -18.99
N PRO A 178 -7.63 6.62 -18.82
CA PRO A 178 -7.84 5.22 -18.49
C PRO A 178 -8.48 4.98 -17.12
N HIS A 179 -8.61 5.99 -16.24
CA HIS A 179 -9.30 5.86 -14.95
C HIS A 179 -10.74 5.35 -15.10
N LEU A 180 -11.35 5.49 -16.29
CA LEU A 180 -12.65 4.84 -16.60
C LEU A 180 -12.66 3.32 -16.32
N VAL A 181 -11.53 2.64 -16.53
CA VAL A 181 -11.43 1.20 -16.21
C VAL A 181 -11.54 0.96 -14.70
N THR A 182 -10.96 1.84 -13.88
CA THR A 182 -11.11 1.81 -12.42
C THR A 182 -12.57 1.98 -12.02
N ASN A 183 -13.31 2.86 -12.70
CA ASN A 183 -14.75 3.02 -12.48
C ASN A 183 -15.54 1.74 -12.84
N ALA A 184 -15.22 1.10 -13.96
CA ALA A 184 -15.85 -0.16 -14.37
C ALA A 184 -15.60 -1.29 -13.35
N VAL A 185 -14.35 -1.45 -12.89
CA VAL A 185 -14.01 -2.42 -11.83
C VAL A 185 -14.76 -2.12 -10.54
N SER A 186 -14.84 -0.85 -10.15
CA SER A 186 -15.58 -0.42 -8.96
C SER A 186 -17.07 -0.70 -9.06
N ASN A 187 -17.65 -0.57 -10.25
CA ASN A 187 -19.06 -0.87 -10.50
C ASN A 187 -19.40 -2.35 -10.31
N ILE A 188 -18.48 -3.27 -10.58
CA ILE A 188 -18.69 -4.70 -10.29
C ILE A 188 -18.84 -4.93 -8.79
N ILE A 189 -18.00 -4.29 -7.97
CA ILE A 189 -18.15 -4.37 -6.51
C ILE A 189 -19.42 -3.66 -6.05
N CYS A 190 -19.76 -2.52 -6.65
CA CYS A 190 -20.99 -1.79 -6.32
C CYS A 190 -22.25 -2.58 -6.66
N SER A 191 -22.29 -3.28 -7.79
CA SER A 191 -23.43 -4.12 -8.18
C SER A 191 -23.60 -5.29 -7.22
N LEU A 192 -22.50 -5.83 -6.67
CA LEU A 192 -22.54 -6.89 -5.66
C LEU A 192 -22.96 -6.40 -4.27
N VAL A 193 -22.47 -5.24 -3.84
CA VAL A 193 -22.71 -4.73 -2.48
C VAL A 193 -24.02 -3.96 -2.38
N PHE A 194 -24.31 -3.11 -3.37
CA PHE A 194 -25.48 -2.22 -3.37
C PHE A 194 -26.62 -2.71 -4.28
N GLY A 195 -26.40 -3.77 -5.06
CA GLY A 195 -27.41 -4.31 -5.98
C GLY A 195 -27.65 -3.48 -7.23
N HIS A 196 -26.85 -2.43 -7.48
CA HIS A 196 -26.97 -1.57 -8.66
C HIS A 196 -25.61 -0.98 -9.07
N ARG A 197 -25.51 -0.59 -10.35
CA ARG A 197 -24.34 0.10 -10.91
C ARG A 197 -24.53 1.62 -10.87
N PHE A 198 -23.43 2.35 -10.87
CA PHE A 198 -23.43 3.81 -11.02
C PHE A 198 -23.07 4.18 -12.46
N GLU A 199 -23.67 5.25 -12.97
CA GLU A 199 -23.34 5.78 -14.28
C GLU A 199 -21.94 6.41 -14.26
N TYR A 200 -21.18 6.22 -15.35
CA TYR A 200 -19.83 6.79 -15.44
C TYR A 200 -19.82 8.32 -15.43
N SER A 201 -20.93 8.98 -15.75
CA SER A 201 -21.11 10.43 -15.69
C SER A 201 -21.52 10.96 -14.32
N ASP A 202 -21.73 10.11 -13.31
CA ASP A 202 -22.12 10.57 -11.99
C ASP A 202 -20.96 11.27 -11.28
N GLU A 203 -21.03 12.60 -11.21
CA GLU A 203 -20.05 13.46 -10.55
C GLU A 203 -19.87 13.12 -9.07
N LYS A 204 -20.92 12.67 -8.37
CA LYS A 204 -20.80 12.32 -6.94
C LYS A 204 -19.96 11.08 -6.75
N PHE A 205 -20.17 10.09 -7.61
CA PHE A 205 -19.42 8.84 -7.59
C PHE A 205 -17.95 9.10 -7.95
N GLN A 206 -17.69 9.85 -9.02
CA GLN A 206 -16.33 10.25 -9.38
C GLN A 206 -15.63 11.03 -8.27
N LYS A 207 -16.33 11.99 -7.63
CA LYS A 207 -15.78 12.77 -6.52
C LYS A 207 -15.45 11.89 -5.32
N LEU A 208 -16.30 10.89 -5.00
CA LEU A 208 -16.03 9.94 -3.93
C LEU A 208 -14.76 9.14 -4.21
N PHE A 209 -14.57 8.63 -5.43
CA PHE A 209 -13.35 7.92 -5.81
C PHE A 209 -12.12 8.81 -5.83
N GLY A 210 -12.23 10.05 -6.31
CA GLY A 210 -11.14 11.02 -6.21
C GLY A 210 -10.72 11.28 -4.76
N MET A 211 -11.68 11.45 -3.84
CA MET A 211 -11.39 11.59 -2.41
C MET A 211 -10.77 10.33 -1.79
N LEU A 212 -11.16 9.14 -2.26
CA LEU A 212 -10.57 7.86 -1.82
C LEU A 212 -9.13 7.72 -2.33
N ASP A 213 -8.87 8.04 -3.60
CA ASP A 213 -7.55 8.03 -4.21
C ASP A 213 -6.61 9.01 -3.49
N ASP A 214 -7.09 10.23 -3.22
CA ASP A 214 -6.37 11.23 -2.42
C ASP A 214 -6.08 10.70 -1.01
N ALA A 215 -7.05 10.06 -0.36
CA ALA A 215 -6.85 9.47 0.97
C ALA A 215 -5.78 8.36 0.96
N PHE A 216 -5.75 7.51 -0.09
CA PHE A 216 -4.73 6.49 -0.26
C PHE A 216 -3.35 7.06 -0.56
N GLN A 217 -3.28 8.15 -1.32
CA GLN A 217 -2.04 8.87 -1.57
C GLN A 217 -1.55 9.57 -0.29
N ILE A 218 -2.43 10.25 0.45
CA ILE A 218 -2.10 10.97 1.68
C ILE A 218 -1.63 10.01 2.78
N GLN A 219 -2.27 8.85 2.91
CA GLN A 219 -1.85 7.83 3.87
C GLN A 219 -0.39 7.40 3.65
N ALA A 220 0.08 7.42 2.41
CA ALA A 220 1.49 7.22 2.07
C ALA A 220 2.33 8.51 2.13
N SER A 221 1.74 9.68 1.85
CA SER A 221 2.41 10.98 1.83
C SER A 221 2.87 11.45 3.21
N ILE A 222 2.30 10.91 4.31
CA ILE A 222 2.87 11.04 5.67
C ILE A 222 4.35 10.62 5.71
N TRP A 223 4.80 9.89 4.68
CA TRP A 223 6.16 9.41 4.51
C TRP A 223 6.78 9.71 3.12
N ALA A 224 6.06 10.33 2.18
CA ALA A 224 6.52 10.47 0.79
C ALA A 224 6.43 11.91 0.26
N GLN A 225 7.58 12.51 -0.06
CA GLN A 225 7.71 13.64 -0.98
C GLN A 225 8.70 13.37 -2.13
N LYS A 226 8.15 13.38 -3.35
CA LYS A 226 8.80 13.50 -4.68
C LYS A 226 9.78 12.39 -5.10
N THR A 227 9.27 11.48 -5.93
CA THR A 227 10.04 10.47 -6.67
C THR A 227 10.75 11.05 -7.90
N ARG A 228 12.00 10.62 -8.12
CA ARG A 228 12.75 10.76 -9.38
C ARG A 228 13.06 9.36 -9.93
N GLU A 229 12.97 9.24 -11.25
CA GLU A 229 13.06 8.04 -12.10
C GLU A 229 14.16 7.03 -11.72
N SER A 230 13.80 5.74 -11.69
CA SER A 230 14.71 4.67 -12.13
C SER A 230 13.94 3.74 -13.07
N ASN A 231 14.55 3.41 -14.20
CA ASN A 231 13.95 2.61 -15.28
C ASN A 231 14.49 1.17 -15.23
N PRO A 232 13.83 0.21 -14.57
CA PRO A 232 14.02 -1.19 -14.89
C PRO A 232 13.25 -1.53 -16.18
N SER A 233 13.93 -2.14 -17.16
CA SER A 233 13.29 -2.61 -18.38
C SER A 233 12.34 -3.78 -18.08
N PHE A 234 11.06 -3.64 -18.37
CA PHE A 234 10.09 -4.73 -18.27
C PHE A 234 10.24 -5.71 -19.45
N SER A 235 10.46 -6.99 -19.16
CA SER A 235 10.51 -8.06 -20.17
C SER A 235 9.63 -9.26 -19.76
N PRO A 236 8.60 -9.60 -20.55
CA PRO A 236 7.70 -10.73 -20.25
C PRO A 236 8.39 -12.11 -20.22
N GLY A 237 9.53 -12.28 -20.90
CA GLY A 237 10.27 -13.55 -20.91
C GLY A 237 10.84 -13.94 -19.53
N VAL A 238 11.24 -12.96 -18.72
CA VAL A 238 11.71 -13.17 -17.34
C VAL A 238 10.55 -13.60 -16.43
N TRP A 239 9.33 -13.12 -16.71
CA TRP A 239 8.12 -13.55 -16.01
C TRP A 239 7.79 -15.02 -16.22
N LEU A 240 8.00 -15.57 -17.43
CA LEU A 240 7.73 -16.99 -17.70
C LEU A 240 8.71 -17.93 -16.98
N GLN A 241 9.97 -17.51 -16.79
CA GLN A 241 10.99 -18.28 -16.07
C GLN A 241 10.79 -18.25 -14.54
N ASN A 242 10.28 -17.13 -14.00
CA ASN A 242 10.14 -16.87 -12.57
C ASN A 242 8.71 -17.05 -12.02
N LEU A 243 7.77 -17.59 -12.79
CA LEU A 243 6.43 -17.98 -12.29
C LEU A 243 6.49 -18.92 -11.06
N CYS A 244 7.62 -19.61 -10.86
CA CYS A 244 7.83 -20.51 -9.73
C CYS A 244 8.33 -19.80 -8.45
N CYS A 245 9.05 -18.69 -8.57
CA CYS A 245 9.72 -18.05 -7.44
C CYS A 245 9.88 -16.54 -7.69
N GLU A 246 9.65 -15.76 -6.63
CA GLU A 246 10.11 -14.38 -6.44
C GLU A 246 9.04 -13.29 -6.66
N TRP A 247 8.34 -12.98 -5.57
CA TRP A 247 7.69 -11.67 -5.37
C TRP A 247 8.55 -10.89 -4.38
N SER A 248 9.42 -10.00 -4.87
CA SER A 248 10.16 -9.02 -4.06
C SER A 248 9.54 -7.63 -4.26
N ALA A 249 8.48 -7.34 -3.52
CA ALA A 249 7.94 -5.99 -3.40
C ALA A 249 7.38 -5.76 -1.99
N LEU A 250 8.24 -5.38 -1.06
CA LEU A 250 7.89 -5.11 0.33
C LEU A 250 7.51 -3.65 0.54
N THR A 251 6.21 -3.39 0.46
CA THR A 251 5.44 -2.53 1.38
C THR A 251 3.93 -2.86 1.31
N ILE A 252 3.49 -3.75 0.38
CA ILE A 252 2.08 -4.17 0.21
C ILE A 252 1.88 -5.69 0.41
N ILE A 253 2.80 -6.39 1.09
CA ILE A 253 2.61 -7.82 1.47
C ILE A 253 1.93 -7.91 2.84
N PHE A 254 0.80 -7.24 3.01
CA PHE A 254 -0.11 -7.49 4.15
C PHE A 254 -1.40 -8.19 3.73
N LEU A 255 -1.58 -8.43 2.42
CA LEU A 255 -2.79 -8.98 1.83
C LEU A 255 -2.59 -10.26 1.01
N PHE A 256 -1.38 -10.79 0.79
CA PHE A 256 -1.20 -11.90 -0.19
C PHE A 256 -0.83 -13.27 0.39
N SER A 257 -0.62 -13.38 1.70
CA SER A 257 -0.39 -14.70 2.32
C SER A 257 -0.79 -14.72 3.80
N GLY A 258 -0.94 -15.92 4.34
CA GLY A 258 -1.30 -16.13 5.74
C GLY A 258 -2.76 -15.80 6.08
N LYS A 259 -3.03 -15.56 7.37
CA LYS A 259 -4.41 -15.36 7.88
C LYS A 259 -5.09 -14.08 7.40
N ARG A 260 -4.32 -13.14 6.83
CA ARG A 260 -4.78 -11.85 6.30
C ARG A 260 -4.83 -11.81 4.76
N LEU A 261 -4.79 -12.97 4.10
CA LEU A 261 -4.96 -13.09 2.65
C LEU A 261 -6.16 -12.28 2.12
N CYS A 262 -5.98 -11.74 0.92
CA CYS A 262 -6.88 -10.85 0.21
C CYS A 262 -8.21 -11.56 0.04
N LEU A 263 -9.26 -10.91 0.53
CA LEU A 263 -10.61 -11.46 0.46
C LEU A 263 -11.13 -11.51 -0.97
N GLY A 264 -10.66 -10.59 -1.82
CA GLY A 264 -11.05 -10.45 -3.21
C GLY A 264 -10.09 -11.09 -4.21
N GLU A 265 -9.10 -11.90 -3.79
CA GLU A 265 -8.08 -12.43 -4.73
C GLU A 265 -8.70 -13.12 -5.95
N ASN A 266 -9.66 -14.02 -5.71
CA ASN A 266 -10.30 -14.77 -6.79
C ASN A 266 -11.11 -13.87 -7.72
N LEU A 267 -11.81 -12.86 -7.16
CA LEU A 267 -12.57 -11.90 -7.95
C LEU A 267 -11.62 -11.05 -8.81
N ALA A 268 -10.58 -10.49 -8.20
CA ALA A 268 -9.60 -9.65 -8.89
C ALA A 268 -8.87 -10.40 -10.01
N ARG A 269 -8.54 -11.68 -9.82
CA ARG A 269 -7.92 -12.51 -10.87
C ARG A 269 -8.84 -12.71 -12.06
N MET A 270 -10.12 -12.95 -11.80
CA MET A 270 -11.12 -13.16 -12.84
C MET A 270 -11.43 -11.85 -13.58
N GLU A 271 -11.63 -10.75 -12.86
CA GLU A 271 -11.79 -9.42 -13.44
C GLU A 271 -10.59 -9.03 -14.30
N LEU A 272 -9.38 -9.15 -13.76
CA LEU A 272 -8.16 -8.83 -14.50
C LEU A 272 -8.06 -9.64 -15.80
N PHE A 273 -8.31 -10.95 -15.73
CA PHE A 273 -8.24 -11.82 -16.90
C PHE A 273 -9.31 -11.45 -17.93
N LEU A 274 -10.59 -11.38 -17.54
CA LEU A 274 -11.70 -11.14 -18.45
C LEU A 274 -11.67 -9.73 -19.05
N PHE A 275 -11.38 -8.70 -18.26
CA PHE A 275 -11.21 -7.35 -18.81
C PHE A 275 -10.02 -7.31 -19.76
N PHE A 276 -8.87 -7.83 -19.35
CA PHE A 276 -7.67 -7.79 -20.19
C PHE A 276 -7.88 -8.49 -21.54
N THR A 277 -8.40 -9.73 -21.52
CA THR A 277 -8.63 -10.48 -22.75
C THR A 277 -9.69 -9.80 -23.63
N SER A 278 -10.80 -9.35 -23.04
CA SER A 278 -11.89 -8.69 -23.79
C SER A 278 -11.42 -7.37 -24.40
N PHE A 279 -10.70 -6.53 -23.64
CA PHE A 279 -10.13 -5.29 -24.18
C PHE A 279 -9.12 -5.56 -25.30
N MET A 280 -8.23 -6.53 -25.13
CA MET A 280 -7.22 -6.85 -26.15
C MET A 280 -7.80 -7.54 -27.38
N GLN A 281 -8.97 -8.19 -27.27
CA GLN A 281 -9.69 -8.76 -28.42
C GLN A 281 -10.41 -7.69 -29.23
N HIS A 282 -11.07 -6.73 -28.56
CA HIS A 282 -11.93 -5.74 -29.22
C HIS A 282 -11.26 -4.41 -29.56
N PHE A 283 -10.14 -4.05 -28.92
CA PHE A 283 -9.50 -2.75 -29.09
C PHE A 283 -7.99 -2.85 -29.35
N THR A 284 -7.48 -1.90 -30.11
CA THR A 284 -6.05 -1.61 -30.21
C THR A 284 -5.78 -0.33 -29.43
N PHE A 285 -4.96 -0.46 -28.38
CA PHE A 285 -4.52 0.67 -27.56
C PHE A 285 -3.24 1.27 -28.12
N SER A 286 -3.17 2.59 -28.11
CA SER A 286 -2.00 3.35 -28.51
C SER A 286 -1.86 4.61 -27.67
N MET A 287 -0.64 5.14 -27.61
CA MET A 287 -0.41 6.46 -27.04
C MET A 287 -0.87 7.56 -28.01
N PRO A 288 -1.29 8.73 -27.51
CA PRO A 288 -1.56 9.89 -28.35
C PRO A 288 -0.36 10.24 -29.23
N ALA A 289 -0.60 10.81 -30.42
CA ALA A 289 0.44 11.11 -31.40
C ALA A 289 1.57 11.96 -30.79
N GLY A 290 2.81 11.48 -30.90
CA GLY A 290 4.01 12.16 -30.40
C GLY A 290 4.28 11.99 -28.90
N VAL A 291 3.42 11.30 -28.14
CA VAL A 291 3.61 11.06 -26.71
C VAL A 291 4.27 9.70 -26.50
N LYS A 292 5.43 9.69 -25.82
CA LYS A 292 6.07 8.44 -25.39
C LYS A 292 5.44 7.96 -24.07
N PRO A 293 5.29 6.64 -23.86
CA PRO A 293 4.84 6.12 -22.58
C PRO A 293 5.86 6.47 -21.49
N SER A 294 5.39 7.09 -20.41
CA SER A 294 6.19 7.28 -19.20
C SER A 294 5.94 6.13 -18.24
N MET A 295 7.00 5.64 -17.60
CA MET A 295 6.92 4.61 -16.55
C MET A 295 6.89 5.26 -15.15
N ASP A 296 6.70 6.57 -15.09
CA ASP A 296 6.55 7.28 -13.83
C ASP A 296 5.29 6.85 -13.07
N TYR A 297 5.46 6.69 -11.77
CA TYR A 297 4.39 6.35 -10.85
C TYR A 297 4.32 7.33 -9.68
N SER A 298 3.11 7.48 -9.15
CA SER A 298 2.83 8.09 -7.86
C SER A 298 2.93 7.01 -6.79
N PHE A 299 3.79 7.24 -5.81
CA PHE A 299 3.94 6.34 -4.67
C PHE A 299 2.83 6.61 -3.65
N GLY A 300 1.94 5.63 -3.49
CA GLY A 300 0.87 5.62 -2.50
C GLY A 300 0.92 4.37 -1.62
N VAL A 301 -0.18 4.06 -0.92
CA VAL A 301 -0.40 2.72 -0.35
C VAL A 301 -0.38 1.67 -1.47
N THR A 302 -0.80 2.07 -2.66
CA THR A 302 -0.64 1.37 -3.93
C THR A 302 0.28 2.17 -4.86
N LEU A 303 0.88 1.50 -5.84
CA LEU A 303 1.58 2.18 -6.93
C LEU A 303 0.58 2.48 -8.03
N SER A 304 0.38 3.76 -8.35
CA SER A 304 -0.44 4.18 -9.48
C SER A 304 0.43 4.88 -10.52
N PRO A 305 0.21 4.66 -11.82
CA PRO A 305 0.88 5.45 -12.85
C PRO A 305 0.50 6.93 -12.70
N LYS A 306 1.41 7.85 -13.08
CA LYS A 306 1.04 9.26 -13.23
C LYS A 306 -0.04 9.40 -14.29
N GLU A 307 -0.85 10.46 -14.19
CA GLU A 307 -1.90 10.78 -15.16
C GLU A 307 -1.38 10.68 -16.60
N TYR A 308 -2.06 9.86 -17.39
CA TYR A 308 -1.74 9.60 -18.78
C TYR A 308 -3.02 9.45 -19.58
N LYS A 309 -2.93 9.68 -20.88
CA LYS A 309 -4.04 9.47 -21.81
C LYS A 309 -3.70 8.34 -22.76
N ILE A 310 -4.72 7.59 -23.14
CA ILE A 310 -4.63 6.51 -24.12
C ILE A 310 -5.67 6.71 -25.21
N CYS A 311 -5.38 6.17 -26.39
CA CYS A 311 -6.32 6.07 -27.49
C CYS A 311 -6.71 4.60 -27.66
N ALA A 312 -8.02 4.33 -27.73
CA ALA A 312 -8.55 3.00 -28.05
C ALA A 312 -9.24 3.05 -29.41
N VAL A 313 -8.80 2.21 -30.34
CA VAL A 313 -9.43 2.05 -31.65
C VAL A 313 -10.08 0.68 -31.70
N SER A 314 -11.38 0.63 -32.01
CA SER A 314 -12.09 -0.64 -32.17
C SER A 314 -11.43 -1.45 -33.27
N ARG A 315 -11.08 -2.69 -32.97
CA ARG A 315 -10.77 -3.69 -33.99
C ARG A 315 -12.08 -4.02 -34.67
N GLN A 316 -12.19 -3.74 -35.97
CA GLN A 316 -13.30 -4.31 -36.72
C GLN A 316 -13.10 -5.84 -36.69
N GLU A 317 -14.16 -6.59 -36.38
CA GLU A 317 -14.21 -8.01 -36.70
C GLU A 317 -13.98 -8.11 -38.21
N SER A 318 -12.73 -8.40 -38.56
CA SER A 318 -12.38 -8.79 -39.91
C SER A 318 -13.02 -10.15 -40.06
N TYR A 319 -14.27 -10.17 -40.52
CA TYR A 319 -14.98 -11.38 -40.89
C TYR A 319 -14.03 -12.18 -41.78
N ILE A 320 -13.54 -13.28 -41.22
CA ILE A 320 -12.91 -14.35 -41.99
C ILE A 320 -14.05 -14.89 -42.86
N PHE A 321 -14.04 -14.49 -44.13
CA PHE A 321 -14.93 -15.00 -45.16
C PHE A 321 -14.64 -16.47 -45.47
#